data_AF-A0A939QW91-F1
#
_entry.id   AF-A0A939QW91-F1
#
_cell.length_a   1.000
_cell.length_b   1.000
_cell.length_c   1.000
_cell.angle_alpha   90.00
_cell.angle_beta   90.00
_cell.angle_gamma   90.00
#
_symmetry.space_group_name_H-M   'P 1'
#
loop_
_entity.id
_entity.type
_entity.pdbx_description
1 polymer ?
#
loop_
_entity_poly.entity_id
_entity_poly.type
_entity_poly.pdbx_seq_one_letter_code
_entity_poly.pdbx_strand_id
1 'polypeptide(L)'
;MRNNIRYTPLFLALLLISCGVARPVPVQTDSTRVEVRTQVVHQIDTAYVELPVIVEKVATLDTASVLENKYAKSEAVISSGILSHSLSTKAVKQPVAVQKEIVFRDSLVYRDRVDTVTVEVEKKLTGWQKAKLRVGGFCFFALILIALYFIITQFINFKFF
;
A
#
# COMPACT_ATOMS: atom_id res chain seq x y z
N MET A 1 45.77 -40.61 -43.65
CA MET A 1 45.75 -39.25 -43.07
C MET A 1 45.27 -38.14 -44.03
N ARG A 2 44.51 -38.43 -45.11
CA ARG A 2 44.10 -37.42 -46.12
C ARG A 2 42.66 -36.89 -45.97
N ASN A 3 41.85 -37.50 -45.10
CA ASN A 3 40.43 -37.13 -44.94
C ASN A 3 40.20 -35.99 -43.92
N ASN A 4 41.13 -35.78 -42.98
CA ASN A 4 40.98 -34.75 -41.94
C ASN A 4 41.14 -33.32 -42.48
N ILE A 5 41.88 -33.13 -43.58
CA ILE A 5 42.12 -31.81 -44.19
C ILE A 5 40.90 -31.29 -44.98
N ARG A 6 39.93 -32.16 -45.32
CA ARG A 6 38.70 -31.75 -46.01
C ARG A 6 37.64 -31.16 -45.09
N TYR A 7 37.62 -31.55 -43.80
CA TYR A 7 36.59 -31.12 -42.83
C TYR A 7 37.06 -30.02 -41.88
N THR A 8 38.36 -29.68 -41.88
CA THR A 8 38.93 -28.56 -41.10
C THR A 8 38.30 -27.19 -41.38
N PRO A 9 37.94 -26.78 -42.61
CA PRO A 9 37.30 -25.48 -42.81
C PRO A 9 35.87 -25.42 -42.25
N LEU A 10 35.17 -26.56 -42.24
CA LEU A 10 33.81 -26.67 -41.71
C LEU A 10 33.80 -26.50 -40.18
N PHE A 11 34.79 -27.08 -39.50
CA PHE A 11 34.93 -26.98 -38.05
C PHE A 11 35.31 -25.56 -37.59
N LEU A 12 36.15 -24.86 -38.37
CA LEU A 12 36.54 -23.48 -38.08
C LEU A 12 35.38 -22.49 -38.26
N ALA A 13 34.49 -22.73 -39.23
CA ALA A 13 33.31 -21.90 -39.44
C ALA A 13 32.30 -21.99 -38.28
N LEU A 14 32.18 -23.16 -37.64
CA LEU A 14 31.25 -23.37 -36.52
C LEU A 14 31.63 -22.56 -35.27
N LEU A 15 32.93 -22.31 -35.05
CA LEU A 15 33.43 -21.58 -33.89
C LEU A 15 33.14 -20.07 -33.94
N LEU A 16 32.86 -19.50 -35.12
CA LEU A 16 32.63 -18.07 -35.31
C LEU A 16 31.18 -17.62 -35.05
N ILE A 17 30.27 -18.54 -34.69
CA ILE A 17 28.82 -18.28 -34.56
C ILE A 17 28.41 -17.91 -33.11
N SER A 18 29.33 -17.90 -32.13
CA SER A 18 28.98 -17.53 -30.74
C SER A 18 28.74 -16.01 -30.60
N CYS A 19 27.52 -15.57 -30.85
CA CYS A 19 27.09 -14.19 -30.67
C CYS A 19 26.40 -14.01 -29.30
N GLY A 20 26.91 -13.10 -28.46
CA GLY A 20 26.39 -12.84 -27.12
C GLY A 20 25.03 -12.11 -27.14
N VAL A 21 24.08 -12.59 -26.34
CA VAL A 21 22.73 -12.04 -26.19
C VAL A 21 22.75 -10.75 -25.38
N ALA A 22 22.12 -9.68 -25.88
CA ALA A 22 21.95 -8.41 -25.17
C ALA A 22 20.91 -8.56 -24.04
N ARG A 23 21.24 -8.12 -22.83
CA ARG A 23 20.35 -8.15 -21.66
C ARG A 23 19.44 -6.90 -21.63
N PRO A 24 18.13 -7.05 -21.34
CA PRO A 24 17.25 -5.89 -21.14
C PRO A 24 17.53 -5.19 -19.81
N VAL A 25 17.28 -3.87 -19.79
CA VAL A 25 17.43 -2.98 -18.62
C VAL A 25 16.14 -3.01 -17.81
N PRO A 26 16.19 -3.11 -16.46
CA PRO A 26 14.98 -3.07 -15.65
C PRO A 26 14.40 -1.66 -15.59
N VAL A 27 13.12 -1.54 -15.91
CA VAL A 27 12.32 -0.32 -15.73
C VAL A 27 11.75 -0.33 -14.30
N GLN A 28 11.99 0.73 -13.52
CA GLN A 28 11.36 0.89 -12.21
C GLN A 28 10.07 1.72 -12.33
N THR A 29 8.98 1.23 -11.73
CA THR A 29 7.68 1.91 -11.68
C THR A 29 7.52 2.56 -10.31
N ASP A 30 7.34 3.88 -10.28
CA ASP A 30 7.08 4.63 -9.05
C ASP A 30 5.57 4.73 -8.78
N SER A 31 5.12 4.37 -7.56
CA SER A 31 3.72 4.46 -7.16
C SER A 31 3.49 5.60 -6.16
N THR A 32 2.45 6.40 -6.40
CA THR A 32 1.99 7.46 -5.51
C THR A 32 1.15 6.86 -4.38
N ARG A 33 1.55 7.10 -3.12
CA ARG A 33 0.81 6.65 -1.93
C ARG A 33 0.34 7.88 -1.15
N VAL A 34 -0.98 8.06 -1.07
CA VAL A 34 -1.64 9.10 -0.26
C VAL A 34 -1.96 8.51 1.12
N GLU A 35 -1.64 9.25 2.18
CA GLU A 35 -1.94 8.87 3.57
C GLU A 35 -2.97 9.84 4.16
N VAL A 36 -4.13 9.31 4.58
CA VAL A 36 -5.20 10.08 5.23
C VAL A 36 -5.10 9.85 6.73
N ARG A 37 -4.91 10.92 7.50
CA ARG A 37 -4.89 10.86 8.97
C ARG A 37 -6.10 11.57 9.54
N THR A 38 -6.99 10.80 10.15
CA THR A 38 -8.16 11.28 10.90
C THR A 38 -7.79 11.42 12.38
N GLN A 39 -8.02 12.60 12.95
CA GLN A 39 -7.90 12.83 14.39
C GLN A 39 -9.27 13.21 14.97
N VAL A 40 -9.67 12.49 16.02
CA VAL A 40 -10.89 12.78 16.79
C VAL A 40 -10.47 13.53 18.05
N VAL A 41 -10.87 14.81 18.16
CA VAL A 41 -10.61 15.62 19.36
C VAL A 41 -11.88 15.65 20.21
N HIS A 42 -11.78 15.21 21.45
CA HIS A 42 -12.87 15.27 22.43
C HIS A 42 -12.74 16.57 23.23
N GLN A 43 -13.55 17.57 22.89
CA GLN A 43 -13.70 18.77 23.70
C GLN A 43 -14.68 18.46 24.84
N ILE A 44 -14.24 18.64 26.09
CA ILE A 44 -15.06 18.38 27.27
C ILE A 44 -15.63 19.72 27.73
N ASP A 45 -16.83 20.03 27.27
CA ASP A 45 -17.56 21.21 27.75
C ASP A 45 -18.36 20.85 29.01
N THR A 46 -18.29 21.70 30.03
CA THR A 46 -19.10 21.56 31.24
C THR A 46 -20.52 22.02 30.94
N ALA A 47 -21.47 21.09 30.86
CA ALA A 47 -22.88 21.39 30.71
C ALA A 47 -23.56 21.54 32.09
N TYR A 48 -24.20 22.68 32.33
CA TYR A 48 -25.10 22.87 33.47
C TYR A 48 -26.48 22.30 33.13
N VAL A 49 -27.05 21.50 34.03
CA VAL A 49 -28.34 20.84 33.83
C VAL A 49 -29.30 21.33 34.90
N GLU A 50 -30.41 21.94 34.47
CA GLU A 50 -31.48 22.30 35.38
C GLU A 50 -32.26 21.04 35.77
N LEU A 51 -32.24 20.72 37.07
CA LEU A 51 -33.06 19.65 37.63
C LEU A 51 -34.44 20.22 37.99
N PRO A 52 -35.53 19.47 37.75
CA PRO A 52 -36.85 19.90 38.20
C PRO A 52 -36.86 19.99 39.73
N VAL A 53 -37.35 21.12 40.24
CA VAL A 53 -37.50 21.31 41.69
C VAL A 53 -38.65 20.43 42.18
N ILE A 54 -38.34 19.46 43.03
CA ILE A 54 -39.33 18.57 43.65
C ILE A 54 -39.54 19.01 45.09
N VAL A 55 -40.77 19.40 45.43
CA VAL A 55 -41.17 19.79 46.79
C VAL A 55 -42.29 18.86 47.24
N GLU A 56 -41.98 18.02 48.23
CA GLU A 56 -42.96 17.13 48.86
C GLU A 56 -43.07 17.49 50.34
N LYS A 57 -44.29 17.38 50.88
CA LYS A 57 -44.58 17.69 52.28
C LYS A 57 -45.49 16.62 52.83
N VAL A 58 -45.21 16.19 54.06
CA VAL A 58 -46.01 15.20 54.77
C VAL A 58 -46.21 15.67 56.21
N ALA A 59 -47.39 15.41 56.76
CA ALA A 59 -47.71 15.62 58.17
C ALA A 59 -48.35 14.34 58.70
N THR A 60 -47.78 13.77 59.76
CA THR A 60 -48.25 12.55 60.42
C THR A 60 -48.67 12.88 61.85
N LEU A 61 -49.70 12.19 62.36
CA LEU A 61 -50.17 12.34 63.74
C LEU A 61 -49.33 11.52 64.74
N ASP A 62 -48.47 10.63 64.23
CA ASP A 62 -47.67 9.69 65.00
C ASP A 62 -46.31 10.25 65.41
N THR A 63 -45.60 9.49 66.23
CA THR A 63 -44.22 9.76 66.66
C THR A 63 -43.18 9.60 65.55
N ALA A 64 -43.56 9.11 64.37
CA ALA A 64 -42.68 8.96 63.21
C ALA A 64 -43.27 9.62 61.96
N SER A 65 -42.39 10.14 61.11
CA SER A 65 -42.71 10.75 59.82
C SER A 65 -41.68 10.31 58.79
N VAL A 66 -42.13 9.79 57.65
CA VAL A 66 -41.27 9.38 56.55
C VAL A 66 -41.69 10.12 55.29
N LEU A 67 -40.74 10.78 54.65
CA LEU A 67 -40.92 11.47 53.38
C LEU A 67 -39.92 10.93 52.36
N GLU A 68 -40.41 10.41 51.26
CA GLU A 68 -39.56 9.74 50.27
C GLU A 68 -39.89 10.22 48.86
N ASN A 69 -38.89 10.80 48.19
CA ASN A 69 -38.99 11.21 46.80
C ASN A 69 -38.10 10.35 45.90
N LYS A 70 -38.03 10.71 44.60
CA LYS A 70 -37.22 9.98 43.62
C LYS A 70 -35.73 9.91 43.99
N TYR A 71 -35.19 10.95 44.62
CA TYR A 71 -33.74 11.12 44.83
C TYR A 71 -33.30 10.92 46.29
N ALA A 72 -34.20 10.96 47.25
CA ALA A 72 -33.87 10.98 48.67
C ALA A 72 -35.02 10.44 49.52
N LYS A 73 -34.66 10.02 50.74
CA LYS A 73 -35.58 9.59 51.78
C LYS A 73 -35.20 10.31 53.08
N SER A 74 -36.18 10.99 53.66
CA SER A 74 -36.13 11.65 54.96
C SER A 74 -36.99 10.88 55.96
N GLU A 75 -36.46 10.69 57.15
CA GLU A 75 -37.12 10.00 58.25
C GLU A 75 -36.94 10.81 59.53
N ALA A 76 -38.04 11.11 60.19
CA ALA A 76 -38.09 11.82 61.46
C ALA A 76 -38.78 10.93 62.49
N VAL A 77 -38.12 10.62 63.59
CA VAL A 77 -38.67 9.76 64.65
C VAL A 77 -38.43 10.42 65.99
N ILE A 78 -39.48 10.54 66.80
CA ILE A 78 -39.37 10.99 68.18
C ILE A 78 -39.34 9.78 69.12
N SER A 79 -38.27 9.68 69.90
CA SER A 79 -38.07 8.60 70.87
C SER A 79 -37.53 9.19 72.16
N SER A 80 -38.15 8.86 73.30
CA SER A 80 -37.73 9.34 74.62
C SER A 80 -37.60 10.86 74.74
N GLY A 81 -38.47 11.60 74.04
CA GLY A 81 -38.44 13.07 74.00
C GLY A 81 -37.36 13.68 73.09
N ILE A 82 -36.59 12.85 72.37
CA ILE A 82 -35.57 13.29 71.42
C ILE A 82 -36.09 13.08 70.00
N LEU A 83 -36.02 14.12 69.17
CA LEU A 83 -36.32 14.04 67.74
C LEU A 83 -35.04 13.64 66.97
N SER A 84 -35.05 12.45 66.39
CA SER A 84 -34.02 11.96 65.49
C SER A 84 -34.44 12.21 64.05
N HIS A 85 -33.59 12.88 63.28
CA HIS A 85 -33.82 13.16 61.86
C HIS A 85 -32.71 12.54 61.01
N SER A 86 -33.10 11.77 60.00
CA SER A 86 -32.20 11.11 59.06
C SER A 86 -32.57 11.53 57.64
N LEU A 87 -31.57 11.87 56.84
CA LEU A 87 -31.71 12.15 55.42
C LEU A 87 -30.72 11.28 54.64
N SER A 88 -31.24 10.46 53.74
CA SER A 88 -30.46 9.58 52.88
C SER A 88 -30.72 9.89 51.42
N THR A 89 -29.65 9.91 50.61
CA THR A 89 -29.74 10.12 49.16
C THR A 89 -29.73 8.77 48.45
N LYS A 90 -30.57 8.62 47.44
CA LYS A 90 -30.64 7.42 46.59
C LYS A 90 -29.64 7.53 45.45
N ALA A 91 -28.97 6.43 45.12
CA ALA A 91 -28.10 6.34 43.95
C ALA A 91 -28.94 6.26 42.67
N VAL A 92 -29.39 7.40 42.14
CA VAL A 92 -30.20 7.48 40.92
C VAL A 92 -29.33 7.93 39.74
N LYS A 93 -29.35 7.15 38.66
CA LYS A 93 -28.76 7.54 37.37
C LYS A 93 -29.87 8.10 36.48
N GLN A 94 -29.83 9.39 36.18
CA GLN A 94 -30.77 10.02 35.25
C GLN A 94 -30.05 10.35 33.94
N PRO A 95 -30.54 9.88 32.78
CA PRO A 95 -29.97 10.25 31.50
C PRO A 95 -30.27 11.72 31.24
N VAL A 96 -29.23 12.49 30.92
CA VAL A 96 -29.34 13.88 30.46
C VAL A 96 -28.79 13.92 29.04
N ALA A 97 -29.59 14.41 28.10
CA ALA A 97 -29.14 14.63 26.74
C ALA A 97 -28.24 15.88 26.70
N VAL A 98 -26.95 15.66 26.53
CA VAL A 98 -25.97 16.73 26.32
C VAL A 98 -25.48 16.63 24.88
N GLN A 99 -25.56 17.74 24.15
CA GLN A 99 -24.95 17.83 22.82
C GLN A 99 -23.44 17.87 22.99
N LYS A 100 -22.73 16.91 22.39
CA LYS A 100 -21.27 16.91 22.32
C LYS A 100 -20.85 17.24 20.90
N GLU A 101 -20.02 18.27 20.74
CA GLU A 101 -19.37 18.53 19.47
C GLU A 101 -18.16 17.60 19.34
N ILE A 102 -18.16 16.77 18.29
CA ILE A 102 -16.99 15.95 17.94
C ILE A 102 -16.42 16.55 16.67
N VAL A 103 -15.29 17.23 16.79
CA VAL A 103 -14.60 17.81 15.64
C VAL A 103 -13.72 16.74 15.01
N PHE A 104 -14.06 16.33 13.78
CA PHE A 104 -13.24 15.46 12.95
C PHE A 104 -12.32 16.33 12.09
N ARG A 105 -11.00 16.16 12.23
CA ARG A 105 -10.02 16.82 11.35
C ARG A 105 -9.31 15.78 10.50
N ASP A 106 -9.55 15.84 9.20
CA ASP A 106 -8.78 15.07 8.22
C ASP A 106 -7.60 15.92 7.74
N SER A 107 -6.40 15.36 7.85
CA SER A 107 -5.21 15.94 7.23
C SER A 107 -4.84 15.12 5.99
N LEU A 108 -4.91 15.77 4.83
CA LEU A 108 -4.42 15.23 3.57
C LEU A 108 -2.93 15.56 3.46
N VAL A 109 -2.08 14.56 3.63
CA VAL A 109 -0.63 14.73 3.44
C VAL A 109 -0.30 14.42 1.99
N TYR A 110 -0.10 15.47 1.19
CA TYR A 110 0.41 15.35 -0.18
C TYR A 110 1.91 15.05 -0.11
N ARG A 111 2.29 13.85 -0.54
CA ARG A 111 3.69 13.48 -0.73
C ARG A 111 3.97 13.50 -2.23
N ASP A 112 4.63 14.56 -2.69
CA ASP A 112 5.08 14.65 -4.07
C ASP A 112 6.00 13.47 -4.37
N ARG A 113 5.67 12.72 -5.42
CA ARG A 113 6.58 11.77 -6.05
C ARG A 113 6.69 12.14 -7.52
N VAL A 114 7.92 12.09 -8.00
CA VAL A 114 8.28 12.47 -9.36
C VAL A 114 7.81 11.34 -10.28
N ASP A 115 6.75 11.60 -11.05
CA ASP A 115 6.30 10.68 -12.10
C ASP A 115 7.36 10.64 -13.21
N THR A 116 8.26 9.64 -13.13
CA THR A 116 9.22 9.38 -14.20
C THR A 116 8.55 8.58 -15.30
N VAL A 117 7.97 9.30 -16.27
CA VAL A 117 7.47 8.69 -17.51
C VAL A 117 8.66 8.11 -18.26
N THR A 118 8.78 6.79 -18.25
CA THR A 118 9.84 6.08 -18.97
C THR A 118 9.46 5.96 -20.44
N VAL A 119 9.94 6.91 -21.24
CA VAL A 119 9.84 6.85 -22.70
C VAL A 119 10.85 5.83 -23.21
N GLU A 120 10.36 4.74 -23.78
CA GLU A 120 11.20 3.74 -24.45
C GLU A 120 11.79 4.35 -25.73
N VAL A 121 12.99 4.90 -25.63
CA VAL A 121 13.73 5.41 -26.79
C VAL A 121 14.51 4.25 -27.41
N GLU A 122 14.15 3.88 -28.63
CA GLU A 122 14.94 2.93 -29.43
C GLU A 122 16.38 3.45 -29.58
N LYS A 123 17.33 2.72 -28.99
CA LYS A 123 18.73 3.13 -29.01
C LYS A 123 19.28 3.01 -30.42
N LYS A 124 19.53 4.15 -31.09
CA LYS A 124 20.20 4.19 -32.39
C LYS A 124 21.51 3.40 -32.32
N LEU A 125 21.68 2.45 -33.24
CA LEU A 125 22.89 1.62 -33.33
C LEU A 125 24.13 2.52 -33.44
N THR A 126 25.10 2.30 -32.55
CA THR A 126 26.34 3.07 -32.57
C THR A 126 27.12 2.79 -33.85
N GLY A 127 27.93 3.76 -34.31
CA GLY A 127 28.70 3.61 -35.55
C GLY A 127 29.54 2.32 -35.58
N TRP A 128 30.07 1.92 -34.42
CA TRP A 128 30.81 0.66 -34.25
C TRP A 128 29.93 -0.59 -34.42
N GLN A 129 28.71 -0.59 -33.90
CA GLN A 129 27.77 -1.68 -34.10
C GLN A 129 27.38 -1.82 -35.58
N LYS A 130 27.18 -0.71 -36.29
CA LYS A 130 26.92 -0.71 -37.74
C LYS A 130 28.11 -1.23 -38.53
N ALA A 131 29.33 -0.85 -38.15
CA ALA A 131 30.55 -1.36 -38.77
C ALA A 131 30.68 -2.88 -38.57
N LYS A 132 30.45 -3.38 -37.35
CA LYS A 132 30.50 -4.83 -37.06
C LYS A 132 29.46 -5.62 -37.84
N LEU A 133 28.23 -5.11 -37.96
CA LEU A 133 27.17 -5.71 -38.78
C LEU A 133 27.56 -5.78 -40.27
N ARG A 134 28.19 -4.72 -40.79
CA ARG A 134 28.65 -4.67 -42.18
C ARG A 134 29.77 -5.69 -42.46
N VAL A 135 30.75 -5.80 -41.55
CA VAL A 135 31.83 -6.79 -41.66
C VAL A 135 31.27 -8.20 -41.55
N GLY A 136 30.37 -8.46 -40.60
CA GLY A 136 29.69 -9.75 -40.46
C GLY A 136 28.92 -10.17 -41.72
N GLY A 137 28.23 -9.22 -42.35
CA GLY A 137 27.56 -9.45 -43.63
C GLY A 137 28.52 -9.85 -44.75
N PHE A 138 29.65 -9.15 -44.88
CA PHE A 138 30.67 -9.48 -45.89
C PHE A 138 31.28 -10.88 -45.67
N CYS A 139 31.58 -11.24 -44.42
CA CYS A 139 32.04 -12.57 -44.06
C CYS A 139 31.02 -13.66 -44.41
N PHE A 140 29.73 -13.40 -44.18
CA PHE A 140 28.65 -14.34 -44.53
C PHE A 140 28.57 -14.58 -46.04
N PHE A 141 28.66 -13.52 -46.85
CA PHE A 141 28.71 -13.64 -48.31
C PHE A 141 29.95 -14.41 -48.80
N ALA A 142 31.12 -14.16 -48.20
CA ALA A 142 32.34 -14.88 -48.56
C ALA A 142 32.24 -16.39 -48.29
N LEU A 143 31.63 -16.79 -47.17
CA LEU A 143 31.40 -18.20 -46.85
C LEU A 143 30.48 -18.88 -47.87
N ILE A 144 29.42 -18.20 -48.33
CA ILE A 144 28.52 -18.73 -49.37
C ILE A 144 29.28 -18.97 -50.68
N LEU A 145 30.12 -18.03 -51.11
CA LEU A 145 30.90 -18.18 -52.35
C LEU A 145 31.89 -19.34 -52.27
N ILE A 146 32.56 -19.51 -51.13
CA ILE A 146 33.48 -20.64 -50.90
C ILE A 146 32.73 -21.97 -50.94
N ALA A 147 31.55 -22.06 -50.32
CA ALA A 147 30.72 -23.26 -50.37
C ALA A 147 30.29 -23.60 -51.81
N LEU A 148 29.88 -22.60 -52.59
CA LEU A 148 29.45 -22.76 -53.98
C LEU A 148 30.62 -23.22 -54.87
N TYR A 149 31.80 -22.63 -54.72
CA TYR A 149 33.02 -23.07 -55.41
C TYR A 149 33.35 -24.54 -55.10
N PHE A 150 33.22 -24.95 -53.84
CA PHE A 150 33.48 -26.32 -53.44
C PHE A 150 32.47 -27.31 -54.05
N ILE A 151 31.19 -26.93 -54.09
CA ILE A 151 30.13 -27.73 -54.74
C ILE A 151 30.41 -27.89 -56.23
N ILE A 152 30.75 -26.82 -56.94
CA ILE A 152 31.09 -26.87 -58.38
C ILE A 152 32.31 -27.77 -58.60
N THR A 153 33.36 -27.63 -57.78
CA THR A 153 34.59 -28.43 -57.91
C THR A 153 34.35 -29.92 -57.65
N GLN A 154 33.44 -30.27 -56.73
CA GLN A 154 33.00 -31.66 -56.53
C GLN A 154 32.18 -32.16 -57.73
N PHE A 155 31.31 -31.34 -58.30
CA PHE A 155 30.49 -31.70 -59.46
C PHE A 155 31.33 -31.91 -60.73
N ILE A 156 32.37 -31.11 -60.94
CA ILE A 156 33.31 -31.25 -62.07
C ILE A 156 34.17 -32.52 -61.90
N ASN A 157 34.68 -32.80 -60.70
CA ASN A 157 35.44 -34.03 -60.42
C ASN A 157 34.58 -35.30 -60.57
N PHE A 158 33.28 -35.23 -60.27
CA PHE A 158 32.36 -36.35 -60.46
C PHE A 158 32.08 -36.66 -61.94
N LYS A 159 32.22 -35.68 -62.84
CA LYS A 159 31.95 -35.84 -64.28
C LYS A 159 33.17 -36.36 -65.07
N PHE A 160 34.32 -36.53 -64.41
CA PHE A 160 35.59 -36.98 -65.01
C PHE A 160 36.02 -38.38 -64.52
N PHE A 161 35.12 -39.10 -63.83
CA PHE A 161 35.22 -40.53 -63.49
C PHE A 161 34.02 -41.25 -64.12
#